data_AF-G0NAV2-F1
#
_entry.id   AF-G0NAV2-F1
#
_cell.length_a   1.000
_cell.length_b   1.000
_cell.length_c   1.000
_cell.angle_alpha   90.00
_cell.angle_beta   90.00
_cell.angle_gamma   90.00
#
_symmetry.space_group_name_H-M   'P 1'
#
loop_
_entity.id
_entity.type
_entity.pdbx_description
1 polymer ?
#
loop_
_entity_poly.entity_id
_entity_poly.type
_entity_poly.pdbx_seq_one_letter_code
_entity_poly.pdbx_strand_id
1 'polypeptide(L)'
;MRLHKMVSILASRVTKITYRRPPQFPDAHAQLMENGDLRIKCEKGVIVRRKENGEIYNSIGNRKEEVHGSVLMKVKEVYNYLVRFERCLLGMGSGMICFPIVFSAGPDIIGNLNNSPSSMLPPASQASRFPFSTVSNNQQSLIPHSAPFLTKPISSRPTSSATSNIRRRVSTDENMAPGEAEMKYKMKLDPNTKKVRSIQSTDGRVLRCSTSKVDEFVFTDPSIRSKEERFMRNGKVPERAMEMFTKLLERIRSQPKN
;
A
#
# COMPACT_ATOMS: atom_id res chain seq x y z
N MET A 1 -18.11 17.15 15.18
CA MET A 1 -17.91 18.06 14.02
C MET A 1 -16.55 17.91 13.32
N ARG A 2 -15.43 18.49 13.81
CA ARG A 2 -14.16 18.56 13.02
C ARG A 2 -13.66 17.21 12.46
N LEU A 3 -13.69 16.13 13.25
CA LEU A 3 -13.27 14.79 12.79
C LEU A 3 -14.13 14.26 11.63
N HIS A 4 -15.46 14.41 11.70
CA HIS A 4 -16.38 13.99 10.63
C HIS A 4 -16.04 14.69 9.30
N LYS A 5 -15.80 16.02 9.33
CA LYS A 5 -15.36 16.77 8.15
C LYS A 5 -14.05 16.24 7.56
N MET A 6 -13.10 15.81 8.40
CA MET A 6 -11.86 15.19 7.94
C MET A 6 -12.12 13.83 7.25
N VAL A 7 -13.00 12.99 7.82
CA VAL A 7 -13.39 11.71 7.22
C VAL A 7 -14.08 11.92 5.87
N SER A 8 -15.02 12.87 5.76
CA SER A 8 -15.66 13.22 4.47
C SER A 8 -14.64 13.67 3.41
N ILE A 9 -13.66 14.50 3.79
CA ILE A 9 -12.57 14.94 2.90
C ILE A 9 -11.72 13.75 2.43
N LEU A 10 -11.37 12.81 3.31
CA LEU A 10 -10.65 11.59 2.94
C LEU A 10 -11.48 10.68 2.02
N ALA A 11 -12.76 10.45 2.35
CA ALA A 11 -13.66 9.65 1.54
C ALA A 11 -13.88 10.24 0.13
N SER A 12 -13.85 11.57 -0.02
CA SER A 12 -13.85 12.25 -1.33
C SER A 12 -12.56 12.06 -2.15
N ARG A 13 -11.51 11.42 -1.60
CA ARG A 13 -10.22 11.15 -2.27
C ARG A 13 -9.97 9.67 -2.52
N VAL A 14 -10.59 8.78 -1.74
CA VAL A 14 -10.51 7.32 -1.94
C VAL A 14 -11.51 6.88 -3.01
N THR A 15 -11.03 6.18 -4.03
CA THR A 15 -11.90 5.55 -5.05
C THR A 15 -12.36 4.18 -4.56
N LYS A 16 -13.66 3.91 -4.64
CA LYS A 16 -14.30 2.65 -4.26
C LYS A 16 -14.50 1.71 -5.45
N ILE A 17 -14.98 2.26 -6.56
CA ILE A 17 -15.31 1.52 -7.78
C ILE A 17 -14.73 2.28 -8.97
N THR A 18 -13.97 1.61 -9.84
CA THR A 18 -13.57 2.14 -11.15
C THR A 18 -14.12 1.27 -12.28
N TYR A 19 -14.95 1.87 -13.12
CA TYR A 19 -15.47 1.29 -14.35
C TYR A 19 -14.69 1.89 -15.53
N ARG A 20 -13.87 1.06 -16.19
CA ARG A 20 -13.12 1.41 -17.38
C ARG A 20 -14.03 1.30 -18.61
N ARG A 21 -13.97 2.28 -19.51
CA ARG A 21 -14.70 2.31 -20.79
C ARG A 21 -16.22 2.04 -20.68
N PRO A 22 -16.97 2.75 -19.83
CA PRO A 22 -18.44 2.63 -19.80
C PRO A 22 -19.02 2.98 -21.18
N PRO A 23 -20.06 2.29 -21.69
CA PRO A 23 -20.64 2.57 -23.02
C PRO A 23 -21.05 4.04 -23.26
N GLN A 24 -21.40 4.77 -22.21
CA GLN A 24 -21.70 6.21 -22.28
C GLN A 24 -20.45 7.06 -22.62
N PHE A 25 -19.26 6.64 -22.19
CA PHE A 25 -17.97 7.33 -22.33
C PHE A 25 -16.85 6.29 -22.59
N PRO A 26 -16.75 5.71 -23.81
CA PRO A 26 -15.85 4.59 -24.09
C PRO A 26 -14.38 4.92 -23.87
N ASP A 27 -13.98 6.17 -24.10
CA ASP A 27 -12.58 6.62 -23.99
C ASP A 27 -12.20 7.06 -22.56
N ALA A 28 -13.12 6.91 -21.60
CA ALA A 28 -12.99 7.42 -20.23
C ALA A 28 -12.91 6.30 -19.18
N HIS A 29 -12.67 6.70 -17.93
CA HIS A 29 -12.92 5.85 -16.77
C HIS A 29 -13.77 6.59 -15.72
N ALA A 30 -14.83 5.93 -15.28
CA ALA A 30 -15.77 6.41 -14.27
C ALA A 30 -15.37 5.87 -12.89
N GLN A 31 -15.26 6.75 -11.91
CA GLN A 31 -14.82 6.44 -10.55
C GLN A 31 -15.87 6.85 -9.53
N LEU A 32 -16.48 5.89 -8.83
CA LEU A 32 -17.29 6.14 -7.65
C LEU A 32 -16.35 6.22 -6.43
N MET A 33 -16.44 7.32 -5.69
CA MET A 33 -15.63 7.61 -4.51
C MET A 33 -16.27 7.03 -3.24
N GLU A 34 -15.54 6.92 -2.13
CA GLU A 34 -16.11 6.41 -0.86
C GLU A 34 -17.16 7.35 -0.23
N ASN A 35 -17.13 8.66 -0.52
CA ASN A 35 -18.25 9.54 -0.16
C ASN A 35 -19.46 9.37 -1.11
N GLY A 36 -19.31 8.61 -2.20
CA GLY A 36 -20.30 8.38 -3.24
C GLY A 36 -20.40 9.48 -4.30
N ASP A 37 -19.44 10.43 -4.35
CA ASP A 37 -19.27 11.26 -5.55
C ASP A 37 -18.86 10.39 -6.74
N LEU A 38 -19.22 10.82 -7.95
CA LEU A 38 -18.75 10.21 -9.20
C LEU A 38 -17.78 11.17 -9.92
N ARG A 39 -16.67 10.63 -10.40
CA ARG A 39 -15.69 11.34 -11.24
C ARG A 39 -15.45 10.56 -12.53
N ILE A 40 -15.79 11.13 -13.67
CA ILE A 40 -15.46 10.56 -14.99
C ILE A 40 -14.26 11.32 -15.52
N LYS A 41 -13.12 10.66 -15.65
CA LYS A 41 -11.93 11.27 -16.26
C LYS A 41 -11.95 11.03 -17.77
N CYS A 42 -12.10 12.11 -18.52
CA CYS A 42 -11.95 12.17 -19.96
C CYS A 42 -10.58 12.80 -20.30
N GLU A 43 -10.14 12.71 -21.54
CA GLU A 43 -8.86 13.31 -21.98
C GLU A 43 -8.79 14.83 -21.71
N LYS A 44 -9.92 15.53 -21.92
CA LYS A 44 -10.02 16.99 -21.88
C LYS A 44 -10.42 17.58 -20.52
N GLY A 45 -10.68 16.74 -19.51
CA GLY A 45 -11.15 17.20 -18.20
C GLY A 45 -11.77 16.10 -17.34
N VAL A 46 -12.15 16.46 -16.11
CA VAL A 46 -12.81 15.54 -15.17
C VAL A 46 -14.22 16.02 -14.88
N ILE A 47 -15.22 15.27 -15.34
CA ILE A 47 -16.62 15.51 -14.98
C ILE A 47 -16.85 15.00 -13.57
N VAL A 48 -17.28 15.88 -12.66
CA VAL A 48 -17.58 15.57 -11.27
C VAL A 48 -19.08 15.69 -11.04
N ARG A 49 -19.70 14.61 -10.55
CA ARG A 49 -21.04 14.61 -9.98
C ARG A 49 -20.93 14.48 -8.46
N ARG A 50 -21.47 15.45 -7.73
CA ARG A 50 -21.55 15.40 -6.27
C ARG A 50 -22.73 14.58 -5.79
N LYS A 51 -22.57 13.84 -4.69
CA LYS A 51 -23.68 13.12 -4.05
C LYS A 51 -24.60 14.02 -3.23
N GLU A 52 -24.02 14.98 -2.51
CA GLU A 52 -24.71 15.77 -1.47
C GLU A 52 -25.82 16.68 -2.03
N ASN A 53 -25.55 17.33 -3.18
CA ASN A 53 -26.44 18.29 -3.82
C ASN A 53 -26.79 17.92 -5.28
N GLY A 54 -26.20 16.85 -5.83
CA GLY A 54 -26.45 16.42 -7.21
C GLY A 54 -25.82 17.28 -8.31
N GLU A 55 -25.03 18.31 -7.96
CA GLU A 55 -24.30 19.16 -8.92
C GLU A 55 -23.44 18.33 -9.88
N ILE A 56 -23.44 18.70 -11.18
CA ILE A 56 -22.60 18.09 -12.22
C ILE A 56 -21.85 19.20 -12.97
N TYR A 57 -20.53 19.20 -12.83
CA TYR A 57 -19.65 20.16 -13.51
C TYR A 57 -18.44 19.45 -14.13
N ASN A 58 -17.95 19.99 -15.25
CA ASN A 58 -16.69 19.57 -15.86
C ASN A 58 -15.55 20.42 -15.30
N SER A 59 -14.47 19.79 -14.85
CA SER A 59 -13.27 20.45 -14.34
C SER A 59 -12.18 20.39 -15.41
N ILE A 60 -11.99 21.48 -16.15
CA ILE A 60 -10.91 21.65 -17.14
C ILE A 60 -9.81 22.48 -16.50
N GLY A 61 -8.79 21.79 -15.95
CA GLY A 61 -7.77 22.43 -15.12
C GLY A 61 -8.40 23.19 -13.95
N ASN A 62 -8.20 24.50 -13.91
CA ASN A 62 -8.74 25.39 -12.87
C ASN A 62 -10.15 25.93 -13.18
N ARG A 63 -10.72 25.67 -14.37
CA ARG A 63 -12.07 26.11 -14.73
C ARG A 63 -13.10 25.05 -14.38
N LYS A 64 -14.29 25.50 -13.97
CA LYS A 64 -15.50 24.69 -13.85
C LYS A 64 -16.49 25.15 -14.92
N GLU A 65 -16.98 24.20 -15.69
CA GLU A 65 -18.00 24.41 -16.73
C GLU A 65 -19.24 23.58 -16.35
N GLU A 66 -20.44 24.12 -16.53
CA GLU A 66 -21.67 23.36 -16.28
C GLU A 66 -21.93 22.35 -17.41
N VAL A 67 -22.41 21.16 -17.06
CA VAL A 67 -22.62 20.07 -18.02
C VAL A 67 -24.08 20.01 -18.42
N HIS A 68 -24.39 20.41 -19.65
CA HIS A 68 -25.75 20.41 -20.19
C HIS A 68 -26.00 19.25 -21.19
N GLY A 69 -27.26 19.11 -21.62
CA GLY A 69 -27.65 18.24 -22.73
C GLY A 69 -27.39 16.73 -22.52
N SER A 70 -26.99 16.04 -23.59
CA SER A 70 -26.83 14.58 -23.62
C SER A 70 -25.74 14.07 -22.66
N VAL A 71 -24.69 14.86 -22.42
CA VAL A 71 -23.61 14.51 -21.48
C VAL A 71 -24.16 14.42 -20.05
N LEU A 72 -25.06 15.33 -19.66
CA LEU A 72 -25.70 15.32 -18.34
C LEU A 72 -26.50 14.03 -18.09
N MET A 73 -27.20 13.54 -19.12
CA MET A 73 -27.96 12.30 -19.04
C MET A 73 -27.04 11.07 -18.96
N LYS A 74 -26.00 11.02 -19.80
CA LYS A 74 -24.94 10.00 -19.74
C LYS A 74 -24.27 9.90 -18.36
N VAL A 75 -24.00 11.03 -17.69
CA VAL A 75 -23.45 11.03 -16.31
C VAL A 75 -24.45 10.43 -15.31
N LYS A 76 -25.75 10.74 -15.44
CA LYS A 76 -26.81 10.18 -14.57
C LYS A 76 -26.96 8.67 -14.77
N GLU A 77 -26.88 8.16 -16.00
CA GLU A 77 -26.89 6.72 -16.28
C GLU A 77 -25.70 5.99 -15.63
N VAL A 78 -24.48 6.48 -15.85
CA VAL A 78 -23.26 5.90 -15.26
C VAL A 78 -23.32 5.90 -13.73
N TYR A 79 -23.81 6.99 -13.13
CA TYR A 79 -24.03 7.06 -11.68
C TYR A 79 -25.05 6.00 -11.20
N ASN A 80 -26.22 5.92 -11.86
CA ASN A 80 -27.27 4.98 -11.49
C ASN A 80 -26.81 3.52 -11.64
N TYR A 81 -26.02 3.20 -12.68
CA TYR A 81 -25.41 1.89 -12.86
C TYR A 81 -24.42 1.57 -11.74
N LEU A 82 -23.49 2.49 -11.42
CA LEU A 82 -22.48 2.29 -10.38
C LEU A 82 -23.08 2.16 -8.97
N VAL A 83 -24.15 2.90 -8.65
CA VAL A 83 -24.85 2.78 -7.36
C VAL A 83 -25.67 1.47 -7.27
N ARG A 84 -26.23 0.99 -8.39
CA ARG A 84 -26.85 -0.36 -8.43
C ARG A 84 -25.79 -1.44 -8.22
N PHE A 85 -24.67 -1.34 -8.93
CA PHE A 85 -23.54 -2.27 -8.80
C PHE A 85 -22.93 -2.27 -7.38
N GLU A 86 -22.77 -1.09 -6.74
CA GLU A 86 -22.38 -0.97 -5.33
C GLU A 86 -23.33 -1.75 -4.42
N ARG A 87 -24.65 -1.58 -4.59
CA ARG A 87 -25.67 -2.29 -3.80
C ARG A 87 -25.64 -3.80 -4.01
N CYS A 88 -25.42 -4.26 -5.24
CA CYS A 88 -25.27 -5.70 -5.53
C CYS A 88 -24.03 -6.28 -4.83
N LEU A 89 -22.88 -5.59 -4.87
CA LEU A 89 -21.67 -6.01 -4.16
C LEU A 89 -21.82 -5.96 -2.63
N LEU A 90 -22.56 -4.99 -2.09
CA LEU A 90 -22.90 -4.94 -0.66
C LEU A 90 -23.89 -6.05 -0.23
N GLY A 91 -24.60 -6.67 -1.18
CA GLY A 91 -25.42 -7.85 -0.96
C GLY A 91 -24.63 -9.17 -0.97
N MET A 92 -23.37 -9.17 -1.40
CA MET A 92 -22.47 -10.31 -1.25
C MET A 92 -22.02 -10.39 0.22
N GLY A 93 -22.08 -11.59 0.80
CA GLY A 93 -22.00 -11.80 2.25
C GLY A 93 -20.72 -11.24 2.90
N SER A 94 -20.82 -10.90 4.19
CA SER A 94 -19.82 -10.16 4.97
C SER A 94 -18.41 -10.77 5.07
N GLY A 95 -18.19 -11.98 4.54
CA GLY A 95 -16.85 -12.57 4.37
C GLY A 95 -16.10 -12.10 3.11
N MET A 96 -16.75 -11.42 2.16
CA MET A 96 -16.12 -11.02 0.89
C MET A 96 -15.77 -9.53 0.84
N ILE A 97 -14.47 -9.21 0.76
CA ILE A 97 -13.96 -7.85 0.57
C ILE A 97 -14.15 -7.45 -0.90
N CYS A 98 -15.26 -6.79 -1.20
CA CYS A 98 -15.65 -6.42 -2.57
C CYS A 98 -15.15 -5.04 -3.03
N PHE A 99 -14.42 -4.30 -2.19
CA PHE A 99 -13.91 -2.95 -2.48
C PHE A 99 -12.47 -2.75 -1.98
N PRO A 100 -11.64 -1.93 -2.65
CA PRO A 100 -11.92 -1.24 -3.91
C PRO A 100 -11.88 -2.19 -5.12
N ILE A 101 -12.72 -1.95 -6.12
CA ILE A 101 -12.84 -2.80 -7.33
C ILE A 101 -12.60 -2.00 -8.62
N VAL A 102 -11.99 -2.64 -9.61
CA VAL A 102 -11.76 -2.12 -10.96
C VAL A 102 -12.29 -3.13 -11.97
N PHE A 103 -13.15 -2.72 -12.89
CA PHE A 103 -13.73 -3.61 -13.91
C PHE A 103 -13.96 -2.90 -15.25
N SER A 104 -14.28 -3.71 -16.26
CA SER A 104 -14.79 -3.32 -17.58
C SER A 104 -16.02 -4.17 -17.87
N ALA A 105 -17.00 -3.66 -18.62
CA ALA A 105 -18.20 -4.39 -19.01
C ALA A 105 -18.79 -3.81 -20.30
N GLY A 106 -19.33 -4.66 -21.17
CA GLY A 106 -19.81 -4.31 -22.51
C GLY A 106 -19.38 -5.36 -23.54
N PRO A 107 -19.81 -5.24 -24.81
CA PRO A 107 -19.32 -6.08 -25.91
C PRO A 107 -17.80 -5.89 -26.11
N ASP A 108 -17.13 -6.91 -26.61
CA ASP A 108 -15.66 -7.01 -26.56
C ASP A 108 -14.94 -5.85 -27.24
N ILE A 109 -14.27 -5.05 -26.40
CA ILE A 109 -13.25 -4.10 -26.84
C ILE A 109 -12.05 -4.94 -27.32
N ILE A 110 -11.85 -4.98 -28.65
CA ILE A 110 -10.80 -5.75 -29.33
C ILE A 110 -9.48 -5.71 -28.53
N GLY A 111 -8.98 -6.90 -28.21
CA GLY A 111 -8.03 -7.11 -27.12
C GLY A 111 -6.62 -6.56 -27.36
N ASN A 112 -6.42 -5.27 -27.07
CA ASN A 112 -5.10 -4.74 -26.72
C ASN A 112 -4.64 -5.34 -25.38
N LEU A 113 -4.09 -6.55 -25.44
CA LEU A 113 -3.75 -7.47 -24.34
C LEU A 113 -2.77 -6.92 -23.29
N ASN A 114 -2.17 -5.75 -23.51
CA ASN A 114 -1.00 -5.26 -22.77
C ASN A 114 -1.29 -4.66 -21.38
N ASN A 115 -2.49 -4.81 -20.80
CA ASN A 115 -2.90 -4.07 -19.58
C ASN A 115 -3.74 -4.86 -18.54
N SER A 116 -3.65 -6.19 -18.54
CA SER A 116 -4.23 -7.06 -17.50
C SER A 116 -3.26 -8.18 -17.10
N PRO A 117 -2.72 -8.20 -15.87
CA PRO A 117 -2.06 -9.39 -15.34
C PRO A 117 -3.09 -10.45 -14.90
N SER A 118 -2.68 -11.72 -14.93
CA SER A 118 -3.39 -12.87 -14.34
C SER A 118 -4.73 -13.28 -14.98
N SER A 119 -4.69 -13.94 -16.13
CA SER A 119 -5.19 -15.33 -16.28
C SER A 119 -5.11 -15.78 -17.74
N MET A 120 -4.16 -16.66 -18.05
CA MET A 120 -4.06 -17.37 -19.33
C MET A 120 -3.88 -18.86 -19.02
N LEU A 121 -4.96 -19.62 -19.12
CA LEU A 121 -4.84 -21.07 -19.30
C LEU A 121 -4.26 -21.30 -20.71
N PRO A 122 -3.25 -22.17 -20.89
CA PRO A 122 -2.69 -22.41 -22.21
C PRO A 122 -3.73 -23.10 -23.11
N PRO A 123 -3.92 -22.65 -24.36
CA PRO A 123 -4.76 -23.38 -25.32
C PRO A 123 -4.13 -24.76 -25.59
N ALA A 124 -4.98 -25.80 -25.64
CA ALA A 124 -4.53 -27.15 -25.93
C ALA A 124 -4.19 -27.34 -27.43
N SER A 125 -3.21 -28.20 -27.71
CA SER A 125 -2.61 -28.49 -29.04
C SER A 125 -1.81 -27.30 -29.63
N GLN A 126 -0.58 -27.45 -30.14
CA GLN A 126 0.15 -28.64 -30.62
C GLN A 126 1.65 -28.61 -30.21
N ALA A 127 2.38 -29.72 -30.46
CA ALA A 127 3.86 -29.89 -30.41
C ALA A 127 4.63 -29.31 -29.19
N SER A 128 5.15 -30.09 -28.24
CA SER A 128 6.11 -31.21 -28.34
C SER A 128 7.46 -30.88 -29.00
N ARG A 129 8.39 -30.29 -28.24
CA ARG A 129 9.67 -30.91 -27.84
C ARG A 129 10.52 -30.01 -26.93
N PHE A 130 11.37 -30.62 -26.11
CA PHE A 130 12.33 -29.92 -25.24
C PHE A 130 13.47 -29.29 -26.05
N PRO A 131 13.94 -28.08 -25.70
CA PRO A 131 15.21 -27.54 -26.19
C PRO A 131 16.38 -28.17 -25.41
N PHE A 132 16.77 -29.39 -25.80
CA PHE A 132 18.11 -29.88 -25.45
C PHE A 132 19.12 -29.16 -26.35
N SER A 133 19.96 -28.31 -25.75
CA SER A 133 21.00 -27.57 -26.47
C SER A 133 21.96 -28.52 -27.18
N THR A 134 22.09 -28.38 -28.51
CA THR A 134 23.04 -29.16 -29.30
C THR A 134 24.47 -28.83 -28.89
N VAL A 135 25.24 -29.86 -28.52
CA VAL A 135 26.65 -29.74 -28.14
C VAL A 135 27.51 -29.48 -29.37
N SER A 136 28.36 -28.45 -29.29
CA SER A 136 29.55 -28.32 -30.15
C SER A 136 30.78 -28.10 -29.27
N ASN A 137 31.79 -28.97 -29.44
CA ASN A 137 33.04 -28.88 -28.69
C ASN A 137 33.89 -27.71 -29.19
N ASN A 138 34.42 -26.91 -28.27
CA ASN A 138 35.87 -26.72 -28.11
C ASN A 138 36.20 -25.77 -26.95
N GLN A 139 36.97 -26.28 -25.97
CA GLN A 139 37.97 -25.58 -25.12
C GLN A 139 37.56 -24.27 -24.38
N GLN A 140 37.89 -24.04 -23.10
CA GLN A 140 38.90 -24.66 -22.24
C GLN A 140 38.46 -24.63 -20.75
N SER A 141 39.18 -25.34 -19.89
CA SER A 141 38.87 -25.52 -18.46
C SER A 141 39.14 -24.26 -17.61
N LEU A 142 38.32 -24.02 -16.57
CA LEU A 142 38.80 -23.76 -15.21
C LEU A 142 37.70 -24.00 -14.15
N ILE A 143 38.10 -24.32 -12.92
CA ILE A 143 37.26 -24.93 -11.87
C ILE A 143 36.78 -23.86 -10.84
N PRO A 144 35.56 -23.98 -10.28
CA PRO A 144 35.06 -23.05 -9.26
C PRO A 144 35.82 -23.17 -7.92
N HIS A 145 36.10 -22.03 -7.28
CA HIS A 145 36.65 -21.99 -5.92
C HIS A 145 35.61 -21.55 -4.89
N SER A 146 35.40 -22.41 -3.89
CA SER A 146 34.60 -22.18 -2.69
C SER A 146 35.26 -21.19 -1.72
N ALA A 147 34.45 -20.48 -0.93
CA ALA A 147 34.91 -19.56 0.11
C ALA A 147 35.62 -20.27 1.28
N PRO A 148 36.53 -19.55 1.98
CA PRO A 148 36.70 -19.76 3.42
C PRO A 148 36.79 -18.47 4.26
N PHE A 149 35.92 -18.40 5.27
CA PHE A 149 36.12 -17.92 6.65
C PHE A 149 36.53 -16.47 7.03
N LEU A 150 36.18 -16.15 8.28
CA LEU A 150 36.38 -14.88 9.00
C LEU A 150 37.82 -14.72 9.48
N THR A 151 38.30 -13.47 9.49
CA THR A 151 38.90 -12.88 10.70
C THR A 151 38.48 -11.41 10.88
N LYS A 152 38.39 -10.99 12.14
CA LYS A 152 38.41 -9.61 12.68
C LYS A 152 39.64 -9.57 13.65
N PRO A 153 40.16 -8.43 14.17
CA PRO A 153 39.45 -7.16 14.44
C PRO A 153 40.28 -5.85 14.33
N ILE A 154 39.78 -4.77 14.96
CA ILE A 154 40.47 -3.55 15.46
C ILE A 154 40.66 -2.34 14.50
N SER A 155 39.81 -1.33 14.74
CA SER A 155 40.07 0.11 14.96
C SER A 155 41.19 0.87 14.22
N SER A 156 40.80 1.96 13.55
CA SER A 156 41.43 3.30 13.74
C SER A 156 40.45 4.43 13.33
N ARG A 157 40.79 5.71 13.61
CA ARG A 157 39.88 6.89 13.52
C ARG A 157 39.79 7.51 12.11
N PRO A 158 38.73 8.30 11.82
CA PRO A 158 38.47 8.84 10.48
C PRO A 158 39.25 10.13 10.17
N THR A 159 39.39 10.42 8.88
CA THR A 159 39.68 11.75 8.31
C THR A 159 38.51 12.22 7.44
N SER A 160 38.46 13.52 7.14
CA SER A 160 37.25 14.23 6.68
C SER A 160 37.45 14.99 5.35
N SER A 161 36.45 15.78 4.94
CA SER A 161 36.33 16.52 3.65
C SER A 161 35.96 15.63 2.45
N ALA A 162 35.22 16.04 1.42
CA ALA A 162 34.42 17.25 1.12
C ALA A 162 33.32 16.82 0.09
N THR A 163 32.26 17.54 -0.33
CA THR A 163 31.55 18.83 -0.06
C THR A 163 30.12 18.63 -0.68
N SER A 164 29.04 19.43 -0.54
CA SER A 164 28.65 20.72 0.08
C SER A 164 27.10 20.67 0.29
N ASN A 165 26.26 21.69 0.55
CA ASN A 165 26.44 23.15 0.64
C ASN A 165 25.40 23.84 1.57
N ILE A 166 25.88 24.33 2.72
CA ILE A 166 25.57 25.65 3.35
C ILE A 166 24.12 26.21 3.28
N ARG A 167 23.47 26.27 4.47
CA ARG A 167 22.92 27.48 5.15
C ARG A 167 22.31 27.00 6.48
N ARG A 168 23.00 27.02 7.64
CA ARG A 168 23.77 28.07 8.33
C ARG A 168 22.91 29.28 8.76
N ARG A 169 22.28 29.15 9.93
CA ARG A 169 22.21 30.21 10.95
C ARG A 169 22.80 29.66 12.25
N VAL A 170 23.43 30.52 13.03
CA VAL A 170 24.09 30.18 14.31
C VAL A 170 23.48 31.08 15.38
N SER A 171 23.19 30.49 16.54
CA SER A 171 23.06 31.20 17.81
C SER A 171 23.55 30.25 18.90
N THR A 172 24.44 30.73 19.74
CA THR A 172 25.08 30.00 20.84
C THR A 172 24.11 29.74 21.98
N ASP A 173 24.14 28.52 22.53
CA ASP A 173 23.98 28.31 23.97
C ASP A 173 24.72 27.03 24.37
N GLU A 174 25.56 27.09 25.41
CA GLU A 174 26.42 25.99 25.85
C GLU A 174 25.83 25.26 27.08
N ASN A 175 24.59 24.78 26.96
CA ASN A 175 23.96 23.90 27.96
C ASN A 175 22.92 22.96 27.33
N MET A 176 23.37 21.83 26.79
CA MET A 176 22.51 20.70 26.45
C MET A 176 22.98 19.44 27.18
N ALA A 177 22.05 18.77 27.86
CA ALA A 177 22.23 17.47 28.50
C ALA A 177 22.75 16.41 27.49
N PRO A 178 23.40 15.31 27.95
CA PRO A 178 23.85 14.24 27.06
C PRO A 178 22.70 13.77 26.17
N GLY A 179 22.86 13.97 24.86
CA GLY A 179 21.78 13.80 23.89
C GLY A 179 21.16 12.41 23.95
N GLU A 180 19.82 12.36 23.91
CA GLU A 180 19.08 11.09 23.92
C GLU A 180 19.63 10.16 22.83
N ALA A 181 20.13 9.00 23.24
CA ALA A 181 20.59 7.98 22.29
C ALA A 181 19.45 7.63 21.33
N GLU A 182 19.72 7.69 20.02
CA GLU A 182 18.69 7.53 18.97
C GLU A 182 17.78 6.34 19.29
N MET A 183 16.49 6.60 19.49
CA MET A 183 15.54 5.57 19.88
C MET A 183 15.34 4.58 18.72
N LYS A 184 16.16 3.52 18.71
CA LYS A 184 16.18 2.39 17.76
C LYS A 184 14.79 1.80 17.45
N TYR A 185 13.83 2.04 18.36
CA TYR A 185 12.46 1.59 18.25
C TYR A 185 11.44 2.68 18.57
N LYS A 186 10.55 2.96 17.61
CA LYS A 186 9.35 3.78 17.80
C LYS A 186 8.19 2.93 18.29
N MET A 187 7.81 3.11 19.55
CA MET A 187 6.64 2.45 20.14
C MET A 187 5.34 3.20 19.80
N LYS A 188 4.22 2.47 19.70
CA LYS A 188 2.88 3.03 19.53
C LYS A 188 1.96 2.52 20.63
N LEU A 189 1.29 3.46 21.29
CA LEU A 189 0.29 3.23 22.32
C LEU A 189 -1.08 3.01 21.64
N ASP A 190 -1.89 2.15 22.23
CA ASP A 190 -3.30 2.05 21.91
C ASP A 190 -4.06 3.30 22.42
N PRO A 191 -4.88 3.97 21.59
CA PRO A 191 -5.50 5.25 21.96
C PRO A 191 -6.54 5.13 23.08
N ASN A 192 -7.17 3.97 23.23
CA ASN A 192 -8.27 3.76 24.18
C ASN A 192 -7.74 3.28 25.54
N THR A 193 -6.79 2.34 25.53
CA THR A 193 -6.25 1.70 26.74
C THR A 193 -4.95 2.32 27.24
N LYS A 194 -4.29 3.17 26.44
CA LYS A 194 -2.92 3.68 26.67
C LYS A 194 -1.86 2.58 26.89
N LYS A 195 -2.14 1.34 26.50
CA LYS A 195 -1.21 0.21 26.58
C LYS A 195 -0.34 0.12 25.32
N VAL A 196 0.92 -0.27 25.43
CA VAL A 196 1.83 -0.38 24.27
C VAL A 196 1.39 -1.56 23.40
N ARG A 197 1.06 -1.27 22.14
CA ARG A 197 0.41 -2.22 21.22
C ARG A 197 1.26 -2.59 20.02
N SER A 198 2.26 -1.79 19.67
CA SER A 198 3.28 -2.17 18.69
C SER A 198 4.60 -1.43 18.89
N ILE A 199 5.68 -2.06 18.42
CA ILE A 199 7.03 -1.51 18.33
C ILE A 199 7.48 -1.58 16.87
N GLN A 200 8.10 -0.51 16.37
CA GLN A 200 8.57 -0.39 14.98
C GLN A 200 10.05 0.01 14.99
N SER A 201 10.88 -0.65 14.18
CA SER A 201 12.30 -0.31 14.04
C SER A 201 12.54 0.71 12.91
N THR A 202 13.71 1.34 12.91
CA THR A 202 14.15 2.29 11.88
C THR A 202 14.28 1.63 10.51
N ASP A 203 14.62 0.34 10.46
CA ASP A 203 14.65 -0.50 9.25
C ASP A 203 13.27 -0.88 8.68
N GLY A 204 12.18 -0.44 9.32
CA GLY A 204 10.81 -0.69 8.87
C GLY A 204 10.18 -1.98 9.38
N ARG A 205 10.91 -2.85 10.11
CA ARG A 205 10.31 -3.99 10.83
C ARG A 205 9.23 -3.51 11.80
N VAL A 206 8.14 -4.26 11.91
CA VAL A 206 7.04 -3.99 12.84
C VAL A 206 6.71 -5.26 13.63
N LEU A 207 6.54 -5.11 14.94
CA LEU A 207 5.97 -6.14 15.82
C LEU A 207 4.78 -5.55 16.57
N ARG A 208 3.62 -6.21 16.54
CA ARG A 208 2.39 -5.77 17.20
C ARG A 208 1.72 -6.90 17.97
N CYS A 209 0.99 -6.56 19.02
CA CYS A 209 0.05 -7.47 19.67
C CYS A 209 -1.12 -7.75 18.70
N SER A 210 -1.58 -8.99 18.63
CA SER A 210 -2.77 -9.37 17.87
C SER A 210 -4.03 -8.81 18.52
N THR A 211 -5.05 -8.50 17.71
CA THR A 211 -6.40 -8.16 18.18
C THR A 211 -7.33 -9.37 18.22
N SER A 212 -6.96 -10.45 17.54
CA SER A 212 -7.83 -11.62 17.32
C SER A 212 -7.62 -12.73 18.34
N LYS A 213 -6.48 -12.73 19.05
CA LYS A 213 -6.15 -13.67 20.13
C LYS A 213 -5.30 -12.98 21.20
N VAL A 214 -5.55 -13.32 22.46
CA VAL A 214 -4.72 -12.90 23.60
C VAL A 214 -3.35 -13.56 23.50
N ASP A 215 -2.29 -12.82 23.84
CA ASP A 215 -0.88 -13.25 23.82
C ASP A 215 -0.37 -13.79 22.44
N GLU A 216 -1.08 -13.58 21.34
CA GLU A 216 -0.58 -13.72 19.97
C GLU A 216 0.12 -12.42 19.54
N PHE A 217 1.28 -12.54 18.91
CA PHE A 217 2.06 -11.44 18.35
C PHE A 217 2.19 -11.60 16.83
N VAL A 218 2.21 -10.48 16.13
CA VAL A 218 2.30 -10.41 14.67
C VAL A 218 3.53 -9.58 14.29
N PHE A 219 4.44 -10.20 13.54
CA PHE A 219 5.69 -9.61 13.04
C PHE A 219 5.61 -9.40 11.52
N THR A 220 6.31 -8.38 11.03
CA THR A 220 6.41 -8.06 9.60
C THR A 220 7.79 -7.50 9.30
N ASP A 221 8.44 -8.06 8.28
CA ASP A 221 9.84 -7.81 7.98
C ASP A 221 10.04 -7.50 6.48
N PRO A 222 10.02 -6.22 6.08
CA PRO A 222 10.09 -5.80 4.68
C PRO A 222 11.36 -6.28 3.95
N SER A 223 12.42 -6.65 4.67
CA SER A 223 13.71 -7.05 4.07
C SER A 223 13.77 -8.51 3.63
N ILE A 224 12.82 -9.36 4.06
CA ILE A 224 12.82 -10.80 3.71
C ILE A 224 11.45 -11.30 3.25
N ARG A 225 10.35 -10.88 3.91
CA ARG A 225 9.00 -11.38 3.61
C ARG A 225 7.93 -10.31 3.85
N SER A 226 7.20 -9.97 2.78
CA SER A 226 5.97 -9.17 2.83
C SER A 226 4.78 -9.88 3.52
N LYS A 227 4.98 -11.07 4.09
CA LYS A 227 3.95 -11.90 4.74
C LYS A 227 4.06 -11.76 6.26
N GLU A 228 2.93 -11.57 6.93
CA GLU A 228 2.87 -11.54 8.39
C GLU A 228 3.29 -12.90 8.98
N GLU A 229 4.25 -12.89 9.90
CA GLU A 229 4.59 -14.05 10.73
C GLU A 229 3.92 -13.91 12.10
N ARG A 230 3.34 -15.01 12.62
CA ARG A 230 2.55 -15.00 13.86
C ARG A 230 3.05 -16.03 14.85
N PHE A 231 3.14 -15.65 16.11
CA PHE A 231 3.63 -16.52 17.19
C PHE A 231 2.94 -16.19 18.52
N MET A 232 2.82 -17.17 19.39
CA MET A 232 2.34 -16.98 20.77
C MET A 232 3.49 -16.52 21.67
N ARG A 233 3.17 -15.78 22.73
CA ARG A 233 4.12 -15.27 23.73
C ARG A 233 5.07 -16.33 24.32
N ASN A 234 4.55 -17.54 24.51
CA ASN A 234 5.28 -18.68 25.07
C ASN A 234 5.65 -19.72 23.98
N GLY A 235 5.54 -19.35 22.69
CA GLY A 235 5.86 -20.20 21.55
C GLY A 235 7.23 -19.88 20.94
N LYS A 236 7.54 -20.52 19.80
CA LYS A 236 8.77 -20.25 19.04
C LYS A 236 8.71 -18.86 18.40
N VAL A 237 9.42 -17.90 18.99
CA VAL A 237 9.58 -16.53 18.48
C VAL A 237 10.55 -16.51 17.28
N PRO A 238 10.23 -15.83 16.15
CA PRO A 238 11.17 -15.64 15.05
C PRO A 238 12.42 -14.86 15.49
N GLU A 239 13.61 -15.29 15.09
CA GLU A 239 14.89 -14.72 15.55
C GLU A 239 15.00 -13.21 15.26
N ARG A 240 14.60 -12.75 14.07
CA ARG A 240 14.59 -11.32 13.72
C ARG A 240 13.53 -10.49 14.46
N ALA A 241 12.56 -11.15 15.10
CA ALA A 241 11.55 -10.52 15.96
C ALA A 241 11.99 -10.50 17.44
N MET A 242 12.90 -11.40 17.86
CA MET A 242 13.26 -11.62 19.26
C MET A 242 13.70 -10.35 20.00
N GLU A 243 14.57 -9.52 19.39
CA GLU A 243 15.03 -8.28 20.03
C GLU A 243 13.87 -7.29 20.27
N MET A 244 13.00 -7.14 19.26
CA MET A 244 11.82 -6.28 19.34
C MET A 244 10.78 -6.83 20.32
N PHE A 245 10.66 -8.15 20.43
CA PHE A 245 9.75 -8.84 21.34
C PHE A 245 10.16 -8.66 22.79
N THR A 246 11.45 -8.84 23.12
CA THR A 246 11.97 -8.56 24.46
C THR A 246 11.74 -7.10 24.84
N LYS A 247 12.05 -6.14 23.96
CA LYS A 247 11.82 -4.70 24.23
C LYS A 247 10.33 -4.33 24.34
N LEU A 248 9.45 -5.00 23.59
CA LEU A 248 8.00 -4.83 23.73
C LEU A 248 7.49 -5.39 25.07
N LEU A 249 7.96 -6.56 25.49
CA LEU A 249 7.59 -7.17 26.78
C LEU A 249 8.14 -6.39 27.97
N GLU A 250 9.37 -5.87 27.92
CA GLU A 250 9.91 -4.93 28.91
C GLU A 250 9.01 -3.70 29.05
N ARG A 251 8.57 -3.11 27.93
CA ARG A 251 7.71 -1.92 28.00
C ARG A 251 6.32 -2.24 28.52
N ILE A 252 5.71 -3.36 28.12
CA ILE A 252 4.41 -3.82 28.64
C ILE A 252 4.49 -4.11 30.15
N ARG A 253 5.59 -4.71 30.64
CA ARG A 253 5.83 -4.95 32.08
C ARG A 253 6.04 -3.67 32.89
N SER A 254 6.58 -2.62 32.27
CA SER A 254 6.86 -1.30 32.89
C SER A 254 5.73 -0.27 32.67
N GLN A 255 4.52 -0.73 32.35
CA GLN A 255 3.31 0.07 32.50
C GLN A 255 2.64 -0.25 33.84
N PRO A 256 2.07 0.73 34.56
CA PRO A 256 1.31 0.46 35.77
C PRO A 256 0.11 -0.45 35.46
N LYS A 257 -0.19 -1.35 36.40
CA LYS A 257 -1.41 -2.14 36.37
C LYS A 257 -2.56 -1.28 36.88
N ASN A 258 -3.31 -0.69 35.94
CA ASN A 258 -4.73 -0.40 36.11
C ASN A 258 -5.52 -1.68 35.84
#